data_AF-A0A5C5WFB8-F1
#
_entry.id   AF-A0A5C5WFB8-F1
#
_cell.length_a   1.000
_cell.length_b   1.000
_cell.length_c   1.000
_cell.angle_alpha   90.00
_cell.angle_beta   90.00
_cell.angle_gamma   90.00
#
_symmetry.space_group_name_H-M   'P 1'
#
loop_
_entity.id
_entity.type
_entity.pdbx_description
1 polymer ?
#
loop_
_entity_poly.entity_id
_entity_poly.type
_entity_poly.pdbx_seq_one_letter_code
_entity_poly.pdbx_strand_id
1 'polypeptide(L)'
;MSSVNSVALDRLRRSTVVTEDVWFLSGPTQPGEGVMHAPIDGNPYIIGRKTGVSMKVQFRTVSGNHAAMWVESGKLYLRDLGSTNGTYINGKRLDEGDTITVAEEDLIHFAEAPFRVRRQSHTGMTNGTIAENVCDQALALVQFDRLMSERLVKPHFQTIVDMTNSDSVGFEILGRGSVFGLESVGAMFQAAEQLNLEVELSRLLRWEGIRVGRDLPMHPTLFVNTHPREMEDIVGLIESLTNVREMTGNTDLVLEIHESSVTNPTIMQSLHGALNDLNIRLAYDDFGSGQARLAELIEARPDYVKFDISLIRAIDKASDERRRMLETLVRMVRDLEICALAEGIETEEEANACTDLGFDLAQGYYFGRPSPA
;
A
#
# COMPACT_ATOMS: atom_id res chain seq x y z
N MET A 1 -8.30 -43.15 -13.90
CA MET A 1 -8.32 -42.86 -15.34
C MET A 1 -9.06 -41.55 -15.55
N SER A 2 -8.32 -40.47 -15.82
CA SER A 2 -8.71 -39.32 -16.65
C SER A 2 -7.65 -38.25 -16.45
N SER A 3 -6.64 -38.32 -17.31
CA SER A 3 -5.61 -37.30 -17.51
C SER A 3 -6.25 -35.97 -17.89
N VAL A 4 -5.99 -34.91 -17.11
CA VAL A 4 -6.23 -33.55 -17.55
C VAL A 4 -5.00 -32.69 -17.23
N ASN A 5 -4.22 -32.48 -18.29
CA ASN A 5 -3.36 -31.33 -18.60
C ASN A 5 -2.27 -30.87 -17.60
N SER A 6 -1.18 -31.65 -17.54
CA SER A 6 0.14 -31.21 -17.07
C SER A 6 0.85 -30.17 -17.97
N VAL A 7 0.17 -29.69 -19.03
CA VAL A 7 0.74 -28.74 -20.02
C VAL A 7 0.25 -27.30 -19.77
N ALA A 8 -0.84 -27.11 -19.01
CA ALA A 8 -1.33 -25.78 -18.63
C ALA A 8 -0.52 -25.16 -17.48
N LEU A 9 -0.05 -25.99 -16.53
CA LEU A 9 0.79 -25.58 -15.40
C LEU A 9 2.25 -25.27 -15.78
N ASP A 10 2.74 -25.83 -16.90
CA ASP A 10 4.12 -25.63 -17.35
C ASP A 10 4.30 -24.33 -18.16
N ARG A 11 3.20 -23.66 -18.56
CA ARG A 11 3.23 -22.36 -19.25
C ARG A 11 3.18 -21.14 -18.31
N LEU A 12 2.83 -21.34 -17.03
CA LEU A 12 2.92 -20.32 -15.98
C LEU A 12 4.31 -20.26 -15.31
N ARG A 13 5.22 -21.17 -15.67
CA ARG A 13 6.58 -21.32 -15.10
C ARG A 13 7.65 -20.39 -15.69
N ARG A 14 7.27 -19.35 -16.42
CA ARG A 14 8.20 -18.34 -16.93
C ARG A 14 7.62 -16.94 -16.78
N SER A 15 7.58 -16.45 -15.55
CA SER A 15 7.77 -15.03 -15.30
C SER A 15 8.70 -14.92 -14.10
N THR A 16 9.98 -14.81 -14.42
CA THR A 16 11.05 -14.40 -13.52
C THR A 16 10.65 -13.12 -12.80
N VAL A 17 10.80 -13.17 -11.48
CA VAL A 17 10.88 -12.04 -10.55
C VAL A 17 11.55 -10.83 -11.20
N VAL A 18 10.77 -9.76 -11.40
CA VAL A 18 11.25 -8.39 -11.39
C VAL A 18 10.16 -7.58 -10.68
N THR A 19 10.47 -7.05 -9.50
CA THR A 19 9.77 -5.88 -8.97
C THR A 19 10.02 -4.75 -9.96
N GLU A 20 9.12 -4.57 -10.93
CA GLU A 20 9.36 -3.62 -12.02
C GLU A 20 9.31 -2.19 -11.49
N ASP A 21 10.35 -1.42 -11.78
CA ASP A 21 10.39 0.00 -11.47
C ASP A 21 9.28 0.72 -12.24
N VAL A 22 8.58 1.62 -11.55
CA VAL A 22 7.52 2.42 -12.18
C VAL A 22 8.15 3.68 -12.78
N TRP A 23 7.88 3.91 -14.05
CA TRP A 23 8.34 5.09 -14.79
C TRP A 23 7.23 6.13 -14.87
N PHE A 24 7.61 7.42 -14.80
CA PHE A 24 6.68 8.54 -14.83
C PHE A 24 7.13 9.61 -15.82
N LEU A 25 6.14 10.31 -16.39
CA LEU A 25 6.33 11.58 -17.09
C LEU A 25 5.82 12.72 -16.23
N SER A 26 6.68 13.71 -16.00
CA SER A 26 6.41 14.87 -15.16
C SER A 26 6.47 16.15 -15.99
N GLY A 27 5.32 16.75 -16.30
CA GLY A 27 5.26 17.97 -17.12
C GLY A 27 3.85 18.57 -17.20
N PRO A 28 3.70 19.81 -17.68
CA PRO A 28 2.39 20.42 -17.89
C PRO A 28 1.63 19.70 -19.01
N THR A 29 0.32 19.48 -18.83
CA THR A 29 -0.53 18.93 -19.91
C THR A 29 -1.16 20.01 -20.77
N GLN A 30 -1.22 21.25 -20.30
CA GLN A 30 -1.67 22.41 -21.07
C GLN A 30 -0.85 23.66 -20.72
N PRO A 31 -0.78 24.66 -21.61
CA PRO A 31 -0.03 25.89 -21.35
C PRO A 31 -0.53 26.61 -20.08
N GLY A 32 0.38 26.92 -19.16
CA GLY A 32 0.09 27.67 -17.94
C GLY A 32 -0.53 26.85 -16.79
N GLU A 33 -0.68 25.53 -16.95
CA GLU A 33 -1.05 24.62 -15.87
C GLU A 33 0.19 24.18 -15.08
N GLY A 34 -0.03 23.76 -13.82
CA GLY A 34 1.00 23.12 -13.01
C GLY A 34 1.54 21.82 -13.62
N VAL A 35 2.66 21.35 -13.07
CA VAL A 35 3.27 20.08 -13.49
C VAL A 35 2.37 18.93 -13.08
N MET A 36 2.02 18.07 -14.03
CA MET A 36 1.32 16.81 -13.81
C MET A 36 2.34 15.67 -13.81
N HIS A 37 2.16 14.71 -12.92
CA HIS A 37 2.98 13.51 -12.84
C HIS A 37 2.12 12.30 -13.19
N ALA A 38 2.41 11.64 -14.32
CA ALA A 38 1.62 10.52 -14.81
C ALA A 38 2.48 9.26 -14.92
N PRO A 39 2.02 8.13 -14.34
CA PRO A 39 2.69 6.84 -14.51
C PRO A 39 2.56 6.37 -15.97
N ILE A 40 3.59 5.68 -16.44
CA ILE A 40 3.62 5.01 -17.74
C ILE A 40 3.14 3.57 -17.52
N ASP A 41 1.83 3.38 -17.48
CA ASP A 41 1.15 2.14 -17.09
C ASP A 41 0.59 1.33 -18.28
N GLY A 42 0.91 1.75 -19.52
CA GLY A 42 0.43 1.14 -20.75
C GLY A 42 1.55 0.64 -21.67
N ASN A 43 1.24 -0.38 -22.47
CA ASN A 43 2.13 -0.86 -23.53
C ASN A 43 1.35 -1.06 -24.85
N PRO A 44 1.41 -0.11 -25.80
CA PRO A 44 2.09 1.19 -25.70
C PRO A 44 1.28 2.24 -24.93
N TYR A 45 1.96 3.05 -24.14
CA TYR A 45 1.46 4.29 -23.54
C TYR A 45 1.51 5.41 -24.58
N ILE A 46 0.36 5.88 -25.04
CA ILE A 46 0.26 6.84 -26.14
C ILE A 46 0.10 8.26 -25.60
N ILE A 47 0.97 9.17 -26.04
CA ILE A 47 0.90 10.60 -25.74
C ILE A 47 0.39 11.35 -26.97
N GLY A 48 -0.58 12.25 -26.78
CA GLY A 48 -1.06 13.08 -27.87
C GLY A 48 -2.23 13.98 -27.50
N ARG A 49 -2.77 14.69 -28.50
CA ARG A 49 -3.86 15.66 -28.30
C ARG A 49 -5.26 15.05 -28.47
N LYS A 50 -5.38 13.87 -29.10
CA LYS A 50 -6.67 13.19 -29.33
C LYS A 50 -7.28 12.68 -28.02
N THR A 51 -8.59 12.43 -28.04
CA THR A 51 -9.29 11.69 -26.98
C THR A 51 -9.01 10.19 -27.13
N GLY A 52 -8.88 9.48 -26.00
CA GLY A 52 -8.63 8.03 -25.99
C GLY A 52 -7.15 7.61 -26.07
N VAL A 53 -6.23 8.57 -25.98
CA VAL A 53 -4.80 8.30 -25.75
C VAL A 53 -4.52 8.14 -24.26
N SER A 54 -3.41 7.51 -23.88
CA SER A 54 -3.02 7.30 -22.47
C SER A 54 -2.76 8.62 -21.74
N MET A 55 -2.04 9.55 -22.37
CA MET A 55 -1.83 10.91 -21.84
C MET A 55 -2.26 11.96 -22.85
N LYS A 56 -3.27 12.75 -22.45
CA LYS A 56 -3.76 13.86 -23.26
C LYS A 56 -2.96 15.13 -22.97
N VAL A 57 -2.25 15.63 -23.99
CA VAL A 57 -1.45 16.87 -23.93
C VAL A 57 -2.09 17.91 -24.87
N GLN A 58 -2.59 19.00 -24.29
CA GLN A 58 -3.41 20.03 -24.95
C GLN A 58 -2.60 21.23 -25.47
N PHE A 59 -1.31 21.03 -25.75
CA PHE A 59 -0.52 22.02 -26.46
C PHE A 59 -0.90 22.02 -27.94
N ARG A 60 -1.05 23.21 -28.55
CA ARG A 60 -1.51 23.33 -29.94
C ARG A 60 -0.54 22.69 -30.93
N THR A 61 0.75 22.67 -30.56
CA THR A 61 1.84 22.10 -31.35
C THR A 61 1.94 20.56 -31.21
N VAL A 62 1.22 19.94 -30.28
CA VAL A 62 1.20 18.49 -30.11
C VAL A 62 0.23 17.81 -31.08
N SER A 63 0.71 16.74 -31.69
CA SER A 63 -0.02 15.93 -32.69
C SER A 63 -1.08 15.04 -32.03
N GLY A 64 -2.03 14.54 -32.83
CA GLY A 64 -3.14 13.74 -32.32
C GLY A 64 -2.68 12.46 -31.59
N ASN A 65 -1.82 11.69 -32.24
CA ASN A 65 -0.99 10.65 -31.64
C ASN A 65 0.45 11.11 -31.89
N HIS A 66 1.15 11.56 -30.85
CA HIS A 66 2.43 12.24 -31.01
C HIS A 66 3.60 11.28 -30.77
N ALA A 67 3.58 10.55 -29.67
CA ALA A 67 4.61 9.59 -29.32
C ALA A 67 4.01 8.37 -28.61
N ALA A 68 4.74 7.26 -28.65
CA ALA A 68 4.46 6.05 -27.90
C ALA A 68 5.63 5.76 -26.95
N MET A 69 5.30 5.34 -25.73
CA MET A 69 6.25 4.89 -24.73
C MET A 69 5.86 3.52 -24.21
N TRP A 70 6.81 2.69 -23.81
CA TRP A 70 6.53 1.42 -23.15
C TRP A 70 7.73 0.97 -22.34
N VAL A 71 7.46 0.16 -21.31
CA VAL A 71 8.50 -0.48 -20.52
C VAL A 71 8.65 -1.92 -21.02
N GLU A 72 9.88 -2.30 -21.32
CA GLU A 72 10.23 -3.68 -21.69
C GLU A 72 11.52 -4.07 -20.96
N SER A 73 11.48 -5.17 -20.21
CA SER A 73 12.61 -5.65 -19.39
C SER A 73 13.19 -4.56 -18.45
N GLY A 74 12.32 -3.77 -17.83
CA GLY A 74 12.69 -2.68 -16.90
C GLY A 74 13.31 -1.43 -17.54
N LYS A 75 13.35 -1.35 -18.88
CA LYS A 75 13.83 -0.17 -19.62
C LYS A 75 12.67 0.56 -20.27
N LEU A 76 12.69 1.88 -20.19
CA LEU A 76 11.72 2.74 -20.86
C LEU A 76 12.15 3.00 -22.30
N TYR A 77 11.24 2.77 -23.23
CA TYR A 77 11.41 3.06 -24.65
C TYR A 77 10.49 4.19 -25.07
N LEU A 78 10.97 5.00 -26.01
CA LEU A 78 10.22 6.10 -26.61
C LEU A 78 10.36 6.07 -28.13
N ARG A 79 9.24 6.28 -28.81
CA ARG A 79 9.15 6.38 -30.27
C ARG A 79 8.23 7.53 -30.68
N ASP A 80 8.70 8.35 -31.61
CA ASP A 80 7.85 9.34 -32.28
C ASP A 80 6.91 8.66 -33.29
N LEU A 81 5.63 9.05 -33.32
CA LEU A 81 4.59 8.44 -34.17
C LEU A 81 4.35 9.22 -35.49
N GLY A 82 5.37 9.90 -36.00
CA GLY A 82 5.26 10.76 -37.18
C GLY A 82 4.68 12.12 -36.82
N SER A 83 5.10 12.68 -35.69
CA SER A 83 4.59 13.94 -35.20
C SER A 83 5.07 15.12 -36.06
N THR A 84 4.20 16.13 -36.22
CA THR A 84 4.46 17.28 -37.11
C THR A 84 5.63 18.12 -36.63
N ASN A 85 5.71 18.34 -35.31
CA ASN A 85 6.72 19.21 -34.69
C ASN A 85 7.85 18.41 -34.03
N GLY A 86 7.84 17.08 -34.13
CA GLY A 86 8.87 16.21 -33.58
C GLY A 86 8.79 15.98 -32.07
N THR A 87 9.32 14.84 -31.67
CA THR A 87 9.69 14.51 -30.29
C THR A 87 11.19 14.74 -30.11
N TYR A 88 11.58 15.29 -28.96
CA TYR A 88 12.97 15.57 -28.62
C TYR A 88 13.33 14.94 -27.28
N ILE A 89 14.56 14.48 -27.14
CA ILE A 89 15.13 14.04 -25.86
C ILE A 89 16.40 14.84 -25.59
N ASN A 90 16.50 15.48 -24.43
CA ASN A 90 17.64 16.32 -24.03
C ASN A 90 18.05 17.32 -25.14
N GLY A 91 17.05 17.90 -25.82
CA GLY A 91 17.24 18.87 -26.91
C GLY A 91 17.59 18.27 -28.28
N LYS A 92 17.74 16.95 -28.41
CA LYS A 92 17.98 16.28 -29.70
C LYS A 92 16.68 15.70 -30.25
N ARG A 93 16.37 16.04 -31.51
CA ARG A 93 15.18 15.50 -32.19
C ARG A 93 15.37 14.01 -32.48
N LEU A 94 14.31 13.22 -32.33
CA LEU A 94 14.28 11.83 -32.77
C LEU A 94 14.10 11.77 -34.30
N ASP A 95 14.82 10.84 -34.94
CA ASP A 95 14.64 10.56 -36.36
C ASP A 95 13.34 9.77 -36.57
N GLU A 96 12.77 9.89 -37.77
CA GLU A 96 11.46 9.31 -38.08
C GLU A 96 11.51 7.77 -38.04
N GLY A 97 10.77 7.18 -37.10
CA GLY A 97 10.69 5.73 -36.93
C GLY A 97 11.66 5.16 -35.89
N ASP A 98 12.57 5.96 -35.34
CA ASP A 98 13.52 5.51 -34.32
C ASP A 98 12.83 5.19 -33.00
N THR A 99 13.31 4.12 -32.37
CA THR A 99 12.97 3.76 -30.99
C THR A 99 14.21 3.92 -30.16
N ILE A 100 14.14 4.80 -29.17
CA ILE A 100 15.26 5.07 -28.26
C ILE A 100 14.95 4.56 -26.86
N THR A 101 15.99 4.25 -26.11
CA THR A 101 15.89 4.01 -24.67
C THR A 101 15.98 5.34 -23.93
N VAL A 102 15.13 5.52 -22.94
CA VAL A 102 15.02 6.71 -22.11
C VAL A 102 15.56 6.41 -20.72
N ALA A 103 16.40 7.30 -20.20
CA ALA A 103 16.94 7.24 -18.86
C ALA A 103 16.10 8.08 -17.89
N GLU A 104 16.32 7.85 -16.59
CA GLU A 104 15.80 8.73 -15.55
C GLU A 104 16.40 10.15 -15.71
N GLU A 105 15.63 11.18 -15.35
CA GLU A 105 15.93 12.60 -15.54
C GLU A 105 15.98 13.11 -16.99
N ASP A 106 15.81 12.25 -18.00
CA ASP A 106 15.75 12.71 -19.39
C ASP A 106 14.61 13.71 -19.58
N LEU A 107 14.93 14.83 -20.22
CA LEU A 107 13.98 15.87 -20.58
C LEU A 107 13.45 15.60 -21.99
N ILE A 108 12.22 15.11 -22.06
CA ILE A 108 11.50 14.87 -23.30
C ILE A 108 10.69 16.12 -23.64
N HIS A 109 10.71 16.53 -24.90
CA HIS A 109 9.74 17.49 -25.42
C HIS A 109 8.86 16.82 -26.45
N PHE A 110 7.55 16.90 -26.25
CA PHE A 110 6.56 16.59 -27.28
C PHE A 110 6.17 17.91 -27.93
N ALA A 111 6.76 18.22 -29.08
CA ALA A 111 6.77 19.58 -29.63
C ALA A 111 7.28 20.63 -28.61
N GLU A 112 6.43 21.55 -28.16
CA GLU A 112 6.80 22.57 -27.16
C GLU A 112 6.54 22.14 -25.71
N ALA A 113 5.91 20.98 -25.48
CA ALA A 113 5.50 20.53 -24.15
C ALA A 113 6.64 19.77 -23.45
N PRO A 114 7.24 20.32 -22.37
CA PRO A 114 8.37 19.69 -21.69
C PRO A 114 7.90 18.67 -20.66
N PHE A 115 8.52 17.50 -20.63
CA PHE A 115 8.29 16.45 -19.65
C PHE A 115 9.62 15.89 -19.18
N ARG A 116 9.76 15.72 -17.86
CA ARG A 116 10.90 15.04 -17.26
C ARG A 116 10.54 13.61 -16.90
N VAL A 117 11.43 12.69 -17.23
CA VAL A 117 11.27 11.26 -16.94
C VAL A 117 11.73 10.99 -15.52
N ARG A 118 10.95 10.25 -14.73
CA ARG A 118 11.31 9.83 -13.37
C ARG A 118 11.15 8.32 -13.25
N ARG A 119 11.94 7.67 -12.40
CA ARG A 119 11.88 6.23 -12.13
C ARG A 119 11.80 6.03 -10.62
N GLN A 120 10.87 5.23 -10.14
CA GLN A 120 10.78 4.88 -8.72
C GLN A 120 11.04 3.39 -8.53
N SER A 121 12.09 3.06 -7.78
CA SER A 121 12.41 1.69 -7.39
C SER A 121 11.83 1.35 -6.01
N HIS A 122 11.22 0.17 -5.88
CA HIS A 122 10.61 -0.30 -4.64
C HIS A 122 11.60 -0.67 -3.52
N THR A 123 12.89 -0.74 -3.81
CA THR A 123 13.92 -0.94 -2.78
C THR A 123 14.31 0.40 -2.17
N GLY A 124 13.98 0.58 -0.89
CA GLY A 124 14.30 1.77 -0.12
C GLY A 124 15.79 2.16 -0.16
N MET A 125 16.00 3.47 0.01
CA MET A 125 17.29 4.13 0.26
C MET A 125 18.38 3.91 -0.79
N THR A 126 18.35 4.61 -1.93
CA THR A 126 19.61 4.93 -2.65
C THR A 126 19.58 6.27 -3.38
N ASN A 127 20.57 7.11 -3.06
CA ASN A 127 21.31 8.02 -3.93
C ASN A 127 20.61 9.18 -4.66
N GLY A 128 19.54 9.74 -4.12
CA GLY A 128 19.21 11.14 -4.44
C GLY A 128 20.29 12.07 -3.85
N THR A 129 20.76 13.04 -4.63
CA THR A 129 21.57 14.14 -4.05
C THR A 129 20.69 14.85 -3.00
N ILE A 130 21.25 15.37 -1.90
CA ILE A 130 20.48 15.99 -0.80
C ILE A 130 19.42 17.00 -1.31
N ALA A 131 19.67 17.68 -2.43
CA ALA A 131 18.73 18.61 -3.06
C ALA A 131 17.47 17.95 -3.68
N GLU A 132 17.57 16.72 -4.19
CA GLU A 132 16.46 15.99 -4.84
C GLU A 132 15.46 15.49 -3.81
N ASN A 133 15.92 14.88 -2.72
CA ASN A 133 15.05 14.48 -1.60
C ASN A 133 14.32 15.69 -1.01
N VAL A 134 14.98 16.86 -0.92
CA VAL A 134 14.36 18.08 -0.37
C VAL A 134 13.26 18.62 -1.31
N CYS A 135 13.47 18.58 -2.63
CA CYS A 135 12.46 19.06 -3.58
C CYS A 135 11.26 18.13 -3.68
N ASP A 136 11.48 16.81 -3.73
CA ASP A 136 10.39 15.82 -3.76
C ASP A 136 9.59 15.85 -2.45
N GLN A 137 10.27 16.02 -1.31
CA GLN A 137 9.62 16.18 -0.01
C GLN A 137 8.85 17.51 0.09
N ALA A 138 9.40 18.62 -0.40
CA ALA A 138 8.69 19.89 -0.43
C ALA A 138 7.45 19.83 -1.34
N LEU A 139 7.53 19.12 -2.46
CA LEU A 139 6.40 18.90 -3.34
C LEU A 139 5.33 18.02 -2.67
N ALA A 140 5.74 16.95 -2.00
CA ALA A 140 4.84 16.11 -1.22
C ALA A 140 4.07 16.92 -0.17
N LEU A 141 4.73 17.84 0.56
CA LEU A 141 4.07 18.73 1.51
C LEU A 141 3.04 19.65 0.84
N VAL A 142 3.38 20.25 -0.31
CA VAL A 142 2.45 21.12 -1.06
C VAL A 142 1.26 20.32 -1.57
N GLN A 143 1.46 19.07 -1.99
CA GLN A 143 0.39 18.22 -2.50
C GLN A 143 -0.44 17.55 -1.39
N PHE A 144 0.04 17.56 -0.14
CA PHE A 144 -0.67 16.96 1.00
C PHE A 144 -2.02 17.63 1.26
N ASP A 145 -2.10 18.96 1.21
CA ASP A 145 -3.37 19.70 1.35
C ASP A 145 -4.40 19.27 0.30
N ARG A 146 -3.94 19.05 -0.94
CA ARG A 146 -4.77 18.53 -2.02
C ARG A 146 -5.21 17.09 -1.75
N LEU A 147 -4.30 16.22 -1.29
CA LEU A 147 -4.63 14.84 -0.91
C LEU A 147 -5.74 14.79 0.13
N MET A 148 -5.67 15.65 1.15
CA MET A 148 -6.64 15.71 2.24
C MET A 148 -7.99 16.32 1.79
N SER A 149 -7.96 17.46 1.09
CA SER A 149 -9.16 18.21 0.69
C SER A 149 -9.96 17.50 -0.41
N GLU A 150 -9.28 16.94 -1.41
CA GLU A 150 -9.91 16.17 -2.50
C GLU A 150 -10.08 14.68 -2.17
N ARG A 151 -9.64 14.23 -0.98
CA ARG A 151 -9.66 12.83 -0.52
C ARG A 151 -9.03 11.87 -1.55
N LEU A 152 -7.84 12.21 -2.02
CA LEU A 152 -7.11 11.45 -3.06
C LEU A 152 -6.40 10.23 -2.48
N VAL A 153 -7.14 9.44 -1.71
CA VAL A 153 -6.72 8.17 -1.12
C VAL A 153 -7.67 7.07 -1.59
N LYS A 154 -7.12 5.88 -1.82
CA LYS A 154 -7.87 4.69 -2.21
C LYS A 154 -7.54 3.56 -1.25
N PRO A 155 -8.54 2.86 -0.71
CA PRO A 155 -8.27 1.69 0.11
C PRO A 155 -7.91 0.50 -0.77
N HIS A 156 -6.91 -0.24 -0.30
CA HIS A 156 -6.63 -1.60 -0.71
C HIS A 156 -6.99 -2.53 0.44
N PHE A 157 -7.37 -3.75 0.10
CA PHE A 157 -7.80 -4.79 1.02
C PHE A 157 -6.83 -5.94 0.91
N GLN A 158 -6.20 -6.30 2.02
CA GLN A 158 -5.33 -7.45 2.10
C GLN A 158 -6.04 -8.57 2.87
N THR A 159 -6.11 -9.75 2.25
CA THR A 159 -6.88 -10.87 2.78
C THR A 159 -6.26 -11.44 4.05
N ILE A 160 -7.11 -11.67 5.04
CA ILE A 160 -6.83 -12.48 6.23
C ILE A 160 -7.56 -13.81 6.07
N VAL A 161 -6.85 -14.91 6.28
CA VAL A 161 -7.37 -16.27 6.12
C VAL A 161 -7.37 -17.03 7.45
N ASP A 162 -8.32 -17.94 7.59
CA ASP A 162 -8.32 -18.95 8.66
C ASP A 162 -7.33 -20.06 8.32
N MET A 163 -6.43 -20.38 9.25
CA MET A 163 -5.35 -21.35 9.01
C MET A 163 -5.83 -22.80 8.95
N THR A 164 -7.04 -23.11 9.43
CA THR A 164 -7.58 -24.46 9.45
C THR A 164 -8.20 -24.88 8.11
N ASN A 165 -8.81 -23.95 7.39
CA ASN A 165 -9.53 -24.21 6.13
C ASN A 165 -9.07 -23.33 4.96
N SER A 166 -8.20 -22.34 5.20
CA SER A 166 -7.74 -21.34 4.23
C SER A 166 -8.85 -20.47 3.63
N ASP A 167 -10.01 -20.39 4.30
CA ASP A 167 -11.09 -19.50 3.89
C ASP A 167 -10.78 -18.06 4.29
N SER A 168 -11.16 -17.10 3.44
CA SER A 168 -11.05 -15.68 3.75
C SER A 168 -12.05 -15.32 4.86
N VAL A 169 -11.53 -14.74 5.95
CA VAL A 169 -12.35 -14.31 7.11
C VAL A 169 -12.52 -12.80 7.18
N GLY A 170 -11.59 -12.06 6.58
CA GLY A 170 -11.54 -10.61 6.72
C GLY A 170 -10.52 -9.96 5.80
N PHE A 171 -10.46 -8.64 5.90
CA PHE A 171 -9.49 -7.82 5.20
C PHE A 171 -8.89 -6.76 6.11
N GLU A 172 -7.58 -6.58 6.01
CA GLU A 172 -6.92 -5.38 6.49
C GLU A 172 -7.05 -4.26 5.46
N ILE A 173 -7.48 -3.10 5.92
CA ILE A 173 -7.61 -1.89 5.12
C ILE A 173 -6.29 -1.14 5.11
N LEU A 174 -5.74 -0.97 3.91
CA LEU A 174 -4.48 -0.28 3.67
C LEU A 174 -4.67 0.89 2.71
N GLY A 175 -4.32 2.10 3.15
CA GLY A 175 -4.40 3.30 2.33
C GLY A 175 -3.41 3.30 1.16
N ARG A 176 -3.78 3.89 0.02
CA ARG A 176 -2.85 4.24 -1.08
C ARG A 176 -3.17 5.65 -1.54
N GLY A 177 -2.17 6.51 -1.65
CA GLY A 177 -2.37 7.84 -2.21
C GLY A 177 -2.39 7.78 -3.74
N SER A 178 -3.14 8.68 -4.36
CA SER A 178 -3.12 8.89 -5.82
C SER A 178 -2.45 10.21 -6.20
N VAL A 179 -1.47 10.63 -5.41
CA VAL A 179 -0.79 11.93 -5.47
C VAL A 179 0.71 11.68 -5.47
N PHE A 180 1.45 12.44 -6.29
CA PHE A 180 2.88 12.22 -6.49
C PHE A 180 3.68 12.51 -5.22
N GLY A 181 4.60 11.61 -4.88
CA GLY A 181 5.38 11.69 -3.65
C GLY A 181 4.57 11.35 -2.40
N LEU A 182 3.32 10.91 -2.55
CA LEU A 182 2.39 10.53 -1.48
C LEU A 182 1.66 9.22 -1.81
N GLU A 183 2.16 8.41 -2.73
CA GLU A 183 1.48 7.18 -3.19
C GLU A 183 1.48 6.09 -2.12
N SER A 184 2.56 6.01 -1.34
CA SER A 184 2.70 5.07 -0.23
C SER A 184 2.21 5.67 1.08
N VAL A 185 1.72 4.80 1.97
CA VAL A 185 1.32 5.18 3.34
C VAL A 185 2.48 5.83 4.09
N GLY A 186 3.70 5.28 3.97
CA GLY A 186 4.89 5.85 4.59
C GLY A 186 5.17 7.28 4.15
N ALA A 187 5.07 7.57 2.84
CA ALA A 187 5.27 8.92 2.34
C ALA A 187 4.16 9.89 2.79
N MET A 188 2.90 9.41 2.82
CA MET A 188 1.78 10.20 3.36
C MET A 188 1.99 10.57 4.83
N PHE A 189 2.34 9.61 5.68
CA PHE A 189 2.58 9.90 7.10
C PHE A 189 3.84 10.73 7.34
N GLN A 190 4.89 10.57 6.53
CA GLN A 190 6.06 11.45 6.61
C GLN A 190 5.71 12.92 6.32
N ALA A 191 4.85 13.17 5.32
CA ALA A 191 4.35 14.51 5.05
C ALA A 191 3.40 15.00 6.16
N ALA A 192 2.52 14.13 6.65
CA ALA A 192 1.59 14.43 7.73
C ALA A 192 2.33 14.83 9.03
N GLU A 193 3.40 14.12 9.38
CA GLU A 193 4.24 14.41 10.57
C GLU A 193 4.80 15.83 10.52
N GLN A 194 5.31 16.26 9.38
CA GLN A 194 5.85 17.62 9.20
C GLN A 194 4.78 18.71 9.29
N LEU A 195 3.52 18.35 9.03
CA LEU A 195 2.37 19.26 9.08
C LEU A 195 1.56 19.11 10.38
N ASN A 196 1.90 18.16 11.25
CA ASN A 196 1.11 17.75 12.42
C ASN A 196 -0.32 17.33 12.07
N LEU A 197 -0.49 16.56 10.98
CA LEU A 197 -1.78 16.12 10.46
C LEU A 197 -1.93 14.58 10.42
N GLU A 198 -1.15 13.85 11.22
CA GLU A 198 -1.12 12.37 11.22
C GLU A 198 -2.45 11.79 11.70
N VAL A 199 -3.07 12.42 12.69
CA VAL A 199 -4.38 12.01 13.22
C VAL A 199 -5.45 12.19 12.15
N GLU A 200 -5.45 13.32 11.47
CA GLU A 200 -6.38 13.65 10.39
C GLU A 200 -6.24 12.69 9.21
N LEU A 201 -4.99 12.40 8.80
CA LEU A 201 -4.71 11.43 7.74
C LEU A 201 -5.20 10.03 8.14
N SER A 202 -4.89 9.58 9.35
CA SER A 202 -5.34 8.26 9.84
C SER A 202 -6.86 8.13 9.83
N ARG A 203 -7.57 9.16 10.33
CA ARG A 203 -9.04 9.24 10.29
C ARG A 203 -9.58 9.22 8.86
N LEU A 204 -8.95 9.93 7.93
CA LEU A 204 -9.32 9.92 6.51
C LEU A 204 -9.16 8.53 5.89
N LEU A 205 -8.02 7.87 6.11
CA LEU A 205 -7.75 6.52 5.59
C LEU A 205 -8.77 5.50 6.14
N ARG A 206 -9.05 5.55 7.45
CA ARG A 206 -10.07 4.71 8.09
C ARG A 206 -11.46 4.96 7.51
N TRP A 207 -11.84 6.22 7.36
CA TRP A 207 -13.13 6.61 6.80
C TRP A 207 -13.31 6.09 5.37
N GLU A 208 -12.36 6.37 4.47
CA GLU A 208 -12.45 5.96 3.07
C GLU A 208 -12.39 4.43 2.92
N GLY A 209 -11.58 3.77 3.74
CA GLY A 209 -11.52 2.32 3.83
C GLY A 209 -12.85 1.67 4.19
N ILE A 210 -13.49 2.15 5.25
CA ILE A 210 -14.79 1.63 5.68
C ILE A 210 -15.89 1.97 4.67
N ARG A 211 -15.86 3.19 4.10
CA ARG A 211 -16.85 3.63 3.11
C ARG A 211 -16.92 2.69 1.91
N VAL A 212 -15.76 2.19 1.47
CA VAL A 212 -15.66 1.22 0.37
C VAL A 212 -15.85 -0.21 0.86
N GLY A 213 -15.20 -0.59 1.97
CA GLY A 213 -15.17 -1.95 2.49
C GLY A 213 -16.51 -2.48 2.97
N ARG A 214 -17.41 -1.60 3.45
CA ARG A 214 -18.75 -2.00 3.92
C ARG A 214 -19.62 -2.63 2.83
N ASP A 215 -19.34 -2.32 1.56
CA ASP A 215 -20.08 -2.81 0.40
C ASP A 215 -19.47 -4.10 -0.20
N LEU A 216 -18.41 -4.64 0.41
CA LEU A 216 -17.80 -5.91 0.00
C LEU A 216 -18.76 -7.10 0.21
N PRO A 217 -18.76 -8.08 -0.69
CA PRO A 217 -19.61 -9.26 -0.58
C PRO A 217 -19.23 -10.08 0.66
N MET A 218 -20.20 -10.83 1.20
CA MET A 218 -20.05 -11.70 2.38
C MET A 218 -19.82 -11.00 3.72
N HIS A 219 -19.86 -9.66 3.77
CA HIS A 219 -19.68 -8.87 4.99
C HIS A 219 -18.45 -9.30 5.81
N PRO A 220 -17.25 -9.24 5.21
CA PRO A 220 -16.02 -9.69 5.85
C PRO A 220 -15.71 -8.85 7.09
N THR A 221 -14.95 -9.40 8.04
CA THR A 221 -14.41 -8.58 9.13
C THR A 221 -13.40 -7.57 8.55
N LEU A 222 -13.54 -6.29 8.87
CA LEU A 222 -12.65 -5.22 8.40
C LEU A 222 -11.72 -4.78 9.53
N PHE A 223 -10.42 -4.93 9.31
CA PHE A 223 -9.38 -4.47 10.21
C PHE A 223 -8.94 -3.07 9.79
N VAL A 224 -8.92 -2.13 10.74
CA VAL A 224 -8.59 -0.73 10.50
C VAL A 224 -7.50 -0.23 11.42
N ASN A 225 -6.51 0.41 10.82
CA ASN A 225 -5.34 0.92 11.50
C ASN A 225 -5.61 2.21 12.32
N THR A 226 -4.80 2.39 13.36
CA THR A 226 -4.75 3.59 14.20
C THR A 226 -3.34 4.14 14.22
N HIS A 227 -3.18 5.45 14.01
CA HIS A 227 -1.88 6.09 14.18
C HIS A 227 -1.60 6.31 15.68
N PRO A 228 -0.38 6.08 16.20
CA PRO A 228 -0.09 6.19 17.63
C PRO A 228 -0.53 7.51 18.30
N ARG A 229 -0.41 8.63 17.59
CA ARG A 229 -0.85 9.96 18.07
C ARG A 229 -2.35 10.04 18.37
N GLU A 230 -3.19 9.19 17.79
CA GLU A 230 -4.62 9.15 18.12
C GLU A 230 -4.87 8.70 19.57
N MET A 231 -3.94 7.95 20.17
CA MET A 231 -4.06 7.51 21.56
C MET A 231 -3.84 8.65 22.56
N GLU A 232 -3.26 9.77 22.13
CA GLU A 232 -3.15 11.00 22.93
C GLU A 232 -4.49 11.77 22.97
N ASP A 233 -5.34 11.62 21.95
CA ASP A 233 -6.69 12.20 21.84
C ASP A 233 -7.74 11.09 21.80
N ILE A 234 -7.89 10.39 22.94
CA ILE A 234 -8.81 9.25 23.04
C ILE A 234 -10.27 9.63 22.76
N VAL A 235 -10.66 10.86 23.10
CA VAL A 235 -12.03 11.36 22.88
C VAL A 235 -12.29 11.50 21.38
N GLY A 236 -11.37 12.14 20.65
CA GLY A 236 -11.51 12.26 19.20
C GLY A 236 -11.36 10.93 18.46
N LEU A 237 -10.57 9.98 18.99
CA LEU A 237 -10.53 8.60 18.47
C LEU A 237 -11.90 7.94 18.59
N ILE A 238 -12.53 7.98 19.78
CA ILE A 238 -13.85 7.39 20.01
C ILE A 238 -14.92 8.06 19.13
N GLU A 239 -14.88 9.38 18.98
CA GLU A 239 -15.79 10.11 18.08
C GLU A 239 -15.63 9.65 16.61
N SER A 240 -14.38 9.55 16.13
CA SER A 240 -14.06 9.01 14.80
C SER A 240 -14.60 7.59 14.62
N LEU A 241 -14.42 6.73 15.62
CA LEU A 241 -14.90 5.33 15.61
C LEU A 241 -16.42 5.24 15.60
N THR A 242 -17.09 6.12 16.34
CA THR A 242 -18.56 6.22 16.35
C THR A 242 -19.08 6.56 14.96
N ASN A 243 -18.50 7.58 14.33
CA ASN A 243 -18.88 8.03 12.98
C ASN A 243 -18.70 6.92 11.93
N VAL A 244 -17.59 6.17 11.99
CA VAL A 244 -17.40 5.06 11.05
C VAL A 244 -18.30 3.87 11.37
N ARG A 245 -18.59 3.59 12.65
CA ARG A 245 -19.51 2.51 13.03
C ARG A 245 -20.92 2.74 12.51
N GLU A 246 -21.43 3.97 12.60
CA GLU A 246 -22.71 4.37 12.00
C GLU A 246 -22.73 4.13 10.49
N MET A 247 -21.60 4.36 9.81
CA MET A 247 -21.45 4.15 8.37
C MET A 247 -21.36 2.67 7.98
N THR A 248 -20.71 1.83 8.79
CA THR A 248 -20.45 0.40 8.53
C THR A 248 -21.70 -0.47 8.63
N GLY A 249 -22.70 -0.06 9.43
CA GLY A 249 -23.91 -0.84 9.62
C GLY A 249 -23.66 -2.06 10.51
N ASN A 250 -23.67 -3.27 9.94
CA ASN A 250 -23.51 -4.54 10.69
C ASN A 250 -22.19 -5.26 10.44
N THR A 251 -21.35 -4.80 9.51
CA THR A 251 -20.05 -5.43 9.24
C THR A 251 -19.17 -5.37 10.49
N ASP A 252 -18.47 -6.46 10.77
CA ASP A 252 -17.57 -6.54 11.92
C ASP A 252 -16.36 -5.65 11.70
N LEU A 253 -15.98 -4.89 12.73
CA LEU A 253 -14.81 -4.03 12.71
C LEU A 253 -13.81 -4.48 13.77
N VAL A 254 -12.53 -4.40 13.42
CA VAL A 254 -11.42 -4.59 14.33
C VAL A 254 -10.53 -3.36 14.26
N LEU A 255 -10.30 -2.70 15.39
CA LEU A 255 -9.35 -1.61 15.50
C LEU A 255 -7.96 -2.18 15.78
N GLU A 256 -7.00 -1.87 14.93
CA GLU A 256 -5.60 -2.21 15.13
C GLU A 256 -4.88 -1.04 15.81
N ILE A 257 -4.15 -1.35 16.88
CA ILE A 257 -3.27 -0.41 17.56
C ILE A 257 -1.87 -1.00 17.65
N HIS A 258 -0.87 -0.17 17.40
CA HIS A 258 0.53 -0.57 17.51
C HIS A 258 0.90 -0.88 18.97
N GLU A 259 1.67 -1.96 19.22
CA GLU A 259 2.02 -2.42 20.57
C GLU A 259 2.60 -1.32 21.48
N SER A 260 3.47 -0.47 20.94
CA SER A 260 4.11 0.63 21.68
C SER A 260 3.13 1.71 22.18
N SER A 261 1.90 1.73 21.67
CA SER A 261 0.86 2.65 22.13
C SER A 261 0.16 2.15 23.40
N VAL A 262 0.39 0.88 23.78
CA VAL A 262 -0.21 0.20 24.94
C VAL A 262 0.60 0.51 26.21
N THR A 263 0.70 1.79 26.58
CA THR A 263 1.57 2.22 27.70
C THR A 263 0.80 2.64 28.95
N ASN A 264 -0.49 2.97 28.82
CA ASN A 264 -1.32 3.46 29.92
C ASN A 264 -2.57 2.58 30.11
N PRO A 265 -2.61 1.76 31.18
CA PRO A 265 -3.74 0.88 31.47
C PRO A 265 -5.10 1.60 31.58
N THR A 266 -5.11 2.85 32.07
CA THR A 266 -6.36 3.62 32.23
C THR A 266 -6.93 4.05 30.89
N ILE A 267 -6.05 4.48 29.97
CA ILE A 267 -6.46 4.83 28.59
C ILE A 267 -6.96 3.58 27.89
N MET A 268 -6.26 2.46 28.02
CA MET A 268 -6.67 1.19 27.41
C MET A 268 -8.00 0.67 27.94
N GLN A 269 -8.26 0.76 29.25
CA GLN A 269 -9.57 0.41 29.81
C GLN A 269 -10.70 1.28 29.26
N SER A 270 -10.44 2.58 29.11
CA SER A 270 -11.41 3.53 28.56
C SER A 270 -11.70 3.24 27.08
N LEU A 271 -10.65 2.98 26.30
CA LEU A 271 -10.77 2.57 24.89
C LEU A 271 -11.57 1.28 24.78
N HIS A 272 -11.19 0.24 25.54
CA HIS A 272 -11.86 -1.07 25.49
C HIS A 272 -13.34 -0.97 25.85
N GLY A 273 -13.71 -0.17 26.85
CA GLY A 273 -15.11 0.12 27.18
C GLY A 273 -15.88 0.72 26.00
N ALA A 274 -15.31 1.77 25.37
CA ALA A 274 -15.92 2.41 24.21
C ALA A 274 -16.02 1.49 22.99
N LEU A 275 -15.00 0.65 22.74
CA LEU A 275 -15.01 -0.32 21.65
C LEU A 275 -16.11 -1.37 21.84
N ASN A 276 -16.29 -1.87 23.07
CA ASN A 276 -17.38 -2.79 23.40
C ASN A 276 -18.76 -2.15 23.16
N ASP A 277 -18.97 -0.91 23.59
CA ASP A 277 -20.22 -0.17 23.37
C ASP A 277 -20.51 0.04 21.86
N LEU A 278 -19.47 0.17 21.04
CA LEU A 278 -19.55 0.32 19.59
C LEU A 278 -19.58 -1.01 18.83
N ASN A 279 -19.46 -2.16 19.51
CA ASN A 279 -19.27 -3.48 18.88
C ASN A 279 -18.11 -3.47 17.87
N ILE A 280 -16.96 -2.97 18.32
CA ILE A 280 -15.68 -2.98 17.60
C ILE A 280 -14.71 -3.82 18.41
N ARG A 281 -14.03 -4.77 17.76
CA ARG A 281 -13.00 -5.61 18.38
C ARG A 281 -11.64 -4.90 18.38
N LEU A 282 -10.70 -5.35 19.20
CA LEU A 282 -9.36 -4.77 19.34
C LEU A 282 -8.28 -5.76 18.90
N ALA A 283 -7.33 -5.29 18.10
CA ALA A 283 -6.14 -6.02 17.70
C ALA A 283 -4.89 -5.26 18.12
N TYR A 284 -3.89 -6.00 18.61
CA TYR A 284 -2.54 -5.46 18.82
C TYR A 284 -1.66 -5.82 17.65
N ASP A 285 -1.07 -4.78 17.06
CA ASP A 285 -0.23 -4.87 15.88
C ASP A 285 1.26 -4.86 16.22
N ASP A 286 2.07 -5.40 15.32
CA ASP A 286 3.53 -5.48 15.41
C ASP A 286 4.07 -6.23 16.65
N PHE A 287 3.34 -7.26 17.13
CA PHE A 287 3.72 -7.97 18.35
C PHE A 287 5.09 -8.65 18.24
N GLY A 288 5.97 -8.32 19.18
CA GLY A 288 7.30 -8.91 19.32
C GLY A 288 8.40 -8.25 18.49
N SER A 289 8.10 -7.11 17.85
CA SER A 289 9.07 -6.27 17.13
C SER A 289 9.99 -5.47 18.06
N GLY A 290 9.62 -5.23 19.33
CA GLY A 290 10.60 -4.64 20.24
C GLY A 290 10.20 -4.23 21.65
N GLN A 291 8.92 -4.17 22.05
CA GLN A 291 8.57 -3.64 23.38
C GLN A 291 7.36 -4.27 24.08
N ALA A 292 6.45 -5.02 23.42
CA ALA A 292 5.28 -5.56 24.10
C ALA A 292 5.64 -6.46 25.28
N ARG A 293 5.06 -6.14 26.45
CA ARG A 293 5.18 -6.98 27.64
C ARG A 293 4.01 -7.93 27.64
N LEU A 294 4.27 -9.24 27.69
CA LEU A 294 3.23 -10.27 27.86
C LEU A 294 2.24 -9.95 28.99
N ALA A 295 2.66 -9.19 30.01
CA ALA A 295 1.79 -8.69 31.08
C ALA A 295 0.66 -7.78 30.59
N GLU A 296 0.91 -6.93 29.58
CA GLU A 296 -0.10 -5.99 29.02
C GLU A 296 -1.21 -6.73 28.28
N LEU A 297 -0.91 -7.88 27.65
CA LEU A 297 -1.91 -8.75 27.04
C LEU A 297 -2.89 -9.31 28.08
N ILE A 298 -2.41 -9.61 29.29
CA ILE A 298 -3.26 -10.16 30.37
C ILE A 298 -4.24 -9.10 30.89
N GLU A 299 -3.77 -7.85 30.99
CA GLU A 299 -4.56 -6.74 31.52
C GLU A 299 -5.56 -6.20 30.50
N ALA A 300 -5.15 -6.05 29.24
CA ALA A 300 -5.98 -5.43 28.22
C ALA A 300 -6.82 -6.41 27.41
N ARG A 301 -6.37 -7.67 27.28
CA ARG A 301 -7.07 -8.78 26.61
C ARG A 301 -7.69 -8.38 25.25
N PRO A 302 -6.86 -8.03 24.25
CA PRO A 302 -7.37 -7.77 22.90
C PRO A 302 -8.02 -9.03 22.32
N ASP A 303 -8.88 -8.87 21.33
CA ASP A 303 -9.47 -9.99 20.59
C ASP A 303 -8.43 -10.67 19.68
N TYR A 304 -7.48 -9.89 19.16
CA TYR A 304 -6.44 -10.35 18.25
C TYR A 304 -5.05 -9.86 18.65
N VAL A 305 -4.04 -10.67 18.36
CA VAL A 305 -2.63 -10.26 18.38
C VAL A 305 -2.01 -10.66 17.04
N LYS A 306 -1.45 -9.66 16.35
CA LYS A 306 -0.77 -9.80 15.06
C LYS A 306 0.72 -9.91 15.30
N PHE A 307 1.30 -11.04 14.93
CA PHE A 307 2.71 -11.35 15.10
C PHE A 307 3.49 -10.82 13.91
N ASP A 308 4.40 -9.89 14.19
CA ASP A 308 5.18 -9.15 13.20
C ASP A 308 5.93 -10.08 12.23
N ILE A 309 6.11 -9.59 11.01
CA ILE A 309 6.83 -10.27 9.93
C ILE A 309 8.23 -10.74 10.33
N SER A 310 8.92 -10.06 11.25
CA SER A 310 10.26 -10.47 11.71
C SER A 310 10.24 -11.79 12.50
N LEU A 311 9.12 -12.12 13.15
CA LEU A 311 8.92 -13.40 13.83
C LEU A 311 8.56 -14.52 12.84
N ILE A 312 7.84 -14.19 11.77
CA ILE A 312 7.29 -15.16 10.82
C ILE A 312 8.25 -15.46 9.67
N ARG A 313 9.00 -14.47 9.19
CA ARG A 313 9.90 -14.61 8.04
C ARG A 313 10.88 -15.76 8.26
N ALA A 314 10.97 -16.64 7.27
CA ALA A 314 11.83 -17.82 7.24
C ALA A 314 11.66 -18.77 8.45
N ILE A 315 10.47 -18.83 9.06
CA ILE A 315 10.19 -19.72 10.19
C ILE A 315 10.27 -21.22 9.80
N ASP A 316 10.09 -21.53 8.51
CA ASP A 316 10.32 -22.84 7.86
C ASP A 316 11.79 -23.29 7.88
N LYS A 317 12.73 -22.36 8.08
CA LYS A 317 14.18 -22.62 8.17
C LYS A 317 14.77 -22.27 9.53
N ALA A 318 13.93 -21.83 10.46
CA ALA A 318 14.35 -21.44 11.79
C ALA A 318 14.93 -22.63 12.59
N SER A 319 15.78 -22.31 13.57
CA SER A 319 16.23 -23.31 14.54
C SER A 319 15.05 -23.81 15.38
N ASP A 320 15.18 -25.02 15.91
CA ASP A 320 14.14 -25.61 16.75
C ASP A 320 13.89 -24.75 18.01
N GLU A 321 14.89 -24.03 18.52
CA GLU A 321 14.73 -23.11 19.65
C GLU A 321 13.82 -21.93 19.29
N ARG A 322 14.02 -21.30 18.11
CA ARG A 322 13.16 -20.20 17.66
C ARG A 322 11.72 -20.68 17.44
N ARG A 323 11.54 -21.87 16.86
CA ARG A 323 10.21 -22.47 16.68
C ARG A 323 9.52 -22.75 18.01
N ARG A 324 10.19 -23.41 18.95
CA ARG A 324 9.64 -23.71 20.29
C ARG A 324 9.31 -22.43 21.07
N MET A 325 10.13 -21.39 20.93
CA MET A 325 9.86 -20.08 21.52
C MET A 325 8.55 -19.52 20.95
N LEU A 326 8.41 -19.46 19.62
CA LEU A 326 7.23 -18.93 18.97
C LEU A 326 5.97 -19.76 19.27
N GLU A 327 6.08 -21.10 19.23
CA GLU A 327 5.02 -22.03 19.65
C GLU A 327 4.53 -21.73 21.08
N THR A 328 5.47 -21.49 22.00
CA THR A 328 5.14 -21.16 23.38
C THR A 328 4.40 -19.82 23.47
N LEU A 329 4.83 -18.81 22.71
CA LEU A 329 4.16 -17.51 22.66
C LEU A 329 2.75 -17.62 22.10
N VAL A 330 2.58 -18.33 20.97
CA VAL A 330 1.27 -18.58 20.37
C VAL A 330 0.35 -19.29 21.35
N ARG A 331 0.84 -20.34 22.02
CA ARG A 331 0.06 -21.04 23.05
C ARG A 331 -0.34 -20.11 24.20
N MET A 332 0.55 -19.25 24.68
CA MET A 332 0.23 -18.30 25.74
C MET A 332 -0.87 -17.30 25.32
N VAL A 333 -0.82 -16.80 24.08
CA VAL A 333 -1.86 -15.91 23.53
C VAL A 333 -3.20 -16.64 23.46
N ARG A 334 -3.21 -17.88 22.98
CA ARG A 334 -4.43 -18.70 22.89
C ARG A 334 -5.01 -19.09 24.26
N ASP A 335 -4.16 -19.36 25.25
CA ASP A 335 -4.58 -19.66 26.62
C ASP A 335 -5.28 -18.46 27.28
N LEU A 336 -5.06 -17.24 26.76
CA LEU A 336 -5.77 -16.01 27.13
C LEU A 336 -7.05 -15.78 26.31
N GLU A 337 -7.46 -16.74 25.47
CA GLU A 337 -8.59 -16.65 24.54
C GLU A 337 -8.42 -15.56 23.48
N ILE A 338 -7.18 -15.20 23.17
CA ILE A 338 -6.82 -14.22 22.14
C ILE A 338 -6.50 -14.95 20.84
N CYS A 339 -7.00 -14.43 19.72
CA CYS A 339 -6.75 -14.99 18.39
C CYS A 339 -5.35 -14.59 17.89
N ALA A 340 -4.49 -15.58 17.60
CA ALA A 340 -3.14 -15.32 17.10
C ALA A 340 -3.13 -15.24 15.56
N LEU A 341 -2.68 -14.11 15.02
CA LEU A 341 -2.57 -13.84 13.58
C LEU A 341 -1.09 -13.76 13.17
N ALA A 342 -0.66 -14.56 12.19
CA ALA A 342 0.69 -14.49 11.63
C ALA A 342 0.76 -13.56 10.43
N GLU A 343 1.65 -12.56 10.45
CA GLU A 343 1.80 -11.61 9.36
C GLU A 343 2.97 -11.91 8.42
N GLY A 344 2.84 -11.40 7.19
CA GLY A 344 3.93 -11.40 6.22
C GLY A 344 4.25 -12.76 5.61
N ILE A 345 3.33 -13.72 5.61
CA ILE A 345 3.53 -15.04 4.99
C ILE A 345 3.73 -14.88 3.47
N GLU A 346 4.89 -15.32 2.96
CA GLU A 346 5.23 -15.22 1.53
C GLU A 346 5.31 -16.58 0.84
N THR A 347 5.52 -17.68 1.58
CA THR A 347 5.63 -19.02 1.00
C THR A 347 4.71 -20.04 1.66
N GLU A 348 4.43 -21.13 0.93
CA GLU A 348 3.65 -22.27 1.44
C GLU A 348 4.34 -22.93 2.64
N GLU A 349 5.67 -22.98 2.64
CA GLU A 349 6.45 -23.55 3.74
C GLU A 349 6.35 -22.71 5.02
N GLU A 350 6.33 -21.38 4.90
CA GLU A 350 6.05 -20.49 6.05
C GLU A 350 4.62 -20.70 6.57
N ALA A 351 3.64 -20.81 5.66
CA ALA A 351 2.25 -21.08 6.03
C ALA A 351 2.11 -22.40 6.80
N ASN A 352 2.68 -23.49 6.29
CA ASN A 352 2.67 -24.79 6.96
C ASN A 352 3.32 -24.75 8.34
N ALA A 353 4.46 -24.06 8.45
CA ALA A 353 5.13 -23.89 9.74
C ALA A 353 4.26 -23.08 10.73
N CYS A 354 3.57 -22.03 10.29
CA CYS A 354 2.64 -21.28 11.13
C CYS A 354 1.43 -22.13 11.56
N THR A 355 0.91 -23.00 10.69
CA THR A 355 -0.14 -23.97 11.04
C THR A 355 0.34 -24.91 12.15
N ASP A 356 1.54 -25.48 12.01
CA ASP A 356 2.13 -26.39 12.99
C ASP A 356 2.37 -25.72 14.35
N LEU A 357 2.71 -24.42 14.35
CA LEU A 357 2.90 -23.62 15.56
C LEU A 357 1.57 -23.21 16.23
N GLY A 358 0.44 -23.45 15.57
CA GLY A 358 -0.90 -23.23 16.11
C GLY A 358 -1.43 -21.80 15.94
N PHE A 359 -1.00 -21.07 14.92
CA PHE A 359 -1.64 -19.79 14.57
C PHE A 359 -3.11 -20.00 14.12
N ASP A 360 -4.00 -19.09 14.50
CA ASP A 360 -5.42 -19.15 14.14
C ASP A 360 -5.66 -18.54 12.76
N LEU A 361 -5.07 -17.37 12.53
CA LEU A 361 -5.22 -16.59 11.31
C LEU A 361 -3.86 -16.32 10.67
N ALA A 362 -3.86 -16.02 9.38
CA ALA A 362 -2.68 -15.51 8.71
C ALA A 362 -2.99 -14.49 7.62
N GLN A 363 -1.98 -13.69 7.32
CA GLN A 363 -1.99 -12.69 6.28
C GLN A 363 -0.62 -12.62 5.61
N GLY A 364 -0.61 -12.40 4.30
CA GLY A 364 0.63 -12.24 3.55
C GLY A 364 0.46 -12.43 2.06
N TYR A 365 1.52 -12.14 1.30
CA TYR A 365 1.48 -12.20 -0.17
C TYR A 365 1.27 -13.60 -0.73
N TYR A 366 1.52 -14.65 0.07
CA TYR A 366 1.14 -16.02 -0.27
C TYR A 366 -0.37 -16.18 -0.48
N PHE A 367 -1.18 -15.53 0.37
CA PHE A 367 -2.65 -15.60 0.32
C PHE A 367 -3.25 -14.52 -0.58
N GLY A 368 -2.60 -13.36 -0.68
CA GLY A 368 -3.04 -12.27 -1.53
C GLY A 368 -2.28 -10.98 -1.26
N ARG A 369 -1.97 -10.25 -2.33
CA ARG A 369 -1.44 -8.88 -2.20
C ARG A 369 -2.59 -7.90 -1.93
N PRO A 370 -2.33 -6.78 -1.23
CA PRO A 370 -3.31 -5.71 -1.08
C PRO A 370 -3.84 -5.25 -2.45
N SER A 371 -5.15 -5.33 -2.64
CA SER A 371 -5.79 -4.99 -3.92
C SER A 371 -7.02 -4.09 -3.73
N PRO A 372 -7.41 -3.29 -4.73
CA PRO A 372 -8.68 -2.54 -4.68
C PRO A 372 -9.90 -3.46 -4.48
N ALA A 373 -11.01 -2.89 -4.00
CA ALA A 373 -12.29 -3.59 -3.82
C ALA A 373 -12.88 -4.18 -5.10
#